data_AF-A7I366-F1
#
_entry.id   AF-A7I366-F1
#
_cell.length_a   1.000
_cell.length_b   1.000
_cell.length_c   1.000
_cell.angle_alpha   90.00
_cell.angle_beta   90.00
_cell.angle_gamma   90.00
#
_symmetry.space_group_name_H-M   'P 1'
#
loop_
_entity.id
_entity.type
_entity.pdbx_description
1 polymer ?
#
loop_
_entity_poly.entity_id
_entity_poly.type
_entity_poly.pdbx_seq_one_letter_code
_entity_poly.pdbx_strand_id
1 'polypeptide(L)'
;MGNTLEHAYIDSFNKSGIKNLGKEKLKWWVCGYYSKNEKNLVLIFYDYGVGIRESAKYNAGKKVDNIFKERILNFIDKKTDAELINMAINKDLSKYKKYFKRDRGKGLKSFQNFAKECGYDSELMVISGNGRYIFTYDSKNLKENINTNIIKYDIDGMFIKWKLQL
;
A
#
# COMPACT_ATOMS: atom_id res chain seq x y z
N MET A 1 1.60 13.20 2.13
CA MET A 1 1.81 12.06 1.21
C MET A 1 0.62 12.00 0.25
N GLY A 2 0.84 12.03 -1.07
CA GLY A 2 -0.25 12.02 -2.06
C GLY A 2 -1.15 10.78 -1.97
N ASN A 3 -0.56 9.59 -1.84
CA ASN A 3 -1.30 8.34 -1.66
C ASN A 3 -2.29 8.38 -0.49
N THR A 4 -1.89 8.95 0.65
CA THR A 4 -2.76 9.06 1.82
C THR A 4 -3.98 9.93 1.51
N LEU A 5 -3.79 11.12 0.93
CA LEU A 5 -4.90 12.01 0.60
C LEU A 5 -5.86 11.40 -0.42
N GLU A 6 -5.34 10.58 -1.34
CA GLU A 6 -6.17 9.96 -2.39
C GLU A 6 -6.87 8.66 -1.97
N HIS A 7 -6.34 7.95 -0.98
CA HIS A 7 -6.72 6.56 -0.70
C HIS A 7 -7.04 6.26 0.76
N ALA A 8 -6.47 7.00 1.72
CA ALA A 8 -6.66 6.76 3.14
C ALA A 8 -7.92 7.42 3.68
N TYR A 9 -8.27 8.61 3.19
CA TYR A 9 -9.39 9.42 3.69
C TYR A 9 -10.46 9.64 2.62
N ILE A 10 -11.39 8.70 2.54
CA ILE A 10 -12.51 8.74 1.57
C ILE A 10 -13.66 9.63 2.09
N ASP A 11 -14.47 10.22 1.20
CA ASP A 11 -15.54 11.17 1.62
C ASP A 11 -16.56 10.59 2.61
N SER A 12 -16.79 9.27 2.57
CA SER A 12 -17.68 8.58 3.51
C SER A 12 -17.11 8.45 4.92
N PHE A 13 -15.81 8.70 5.10
CA PHE A 13 -15.11 8.64 6.38
C PHE A 13 -15.56 9.75 7.34
N ASN A 14 -15.95 10.91 6.82
CA ASN A 14 -16.50 12.02 7.61
C ASN A 14 -17.98 11.80 8.01
N LYS A 15 -18.67 10.84 7.38
CA LYS A 15 -20.12 10.61 7.60
C LYS A 15 -20.43 9.46 8.57
N SER A 16 -19.44 8.64 8.93
CA SER A 16 -19.66 7.41 9.73
C SER A 16 -19.68 7.62 11.25
N GLY A 17 -19.44 8.84 11.75
CA GLY A 17 -19.51 9.15 13.19
C GLY A 17 -18.45 8.46 14.05
N ILE A 18 -17.44 7.82 13.45
CA ILE A 18 -16.36 7.13 14.16
C ILE A 18 -15.41 8.18 14.75
N LYS A 19 -15.57 8.46 16.05
CA LYS A 19 -14.72 9.36 16.82
C LYS A 19 -13.35 8.73 17.11
N ASN A 20 -12.44 8.84 16.15
CA ASN A 20 -11.03 8.54 16.37
C ASN A 20 -10.20 9.76 15.95
N LEU A 21 -9.56 10.41 16.93
CA LEU A 21 -8.87 11.71 16.78
C LEU A 21 -7.80 11.72 15.67
N GLY A 22 -7.17 10.58 15.39
CA GLY A 22 -6.22 10.43 14.28
C GLY A 22 -6.89 10.41 12.91
N LYS A 23 -8.08 9.80 12.84
CA LYS A 23 -8.94 9.66 11.65
C LYS A 23 -9.63 10.98 11.30
N GLU A 24 -10.15 11.69 12.28
CA GLU A 24 -10.85 12.98 12.10
C GLU A 24 -9.94 14.12 11.65
N LYS A 25 -8.66 14.09 12.06
CA LYS A 25 -7.69 15.14 11.73
C LYS A 25 -6.86 14.82 10.48
N LEU A 26 -7.20 13.75 9.74
CA LEU A 26 -6.52 13.35 8.50
C LEU A 26 -5.00 13.27 8.68
N LYS A 27 -4.56 12.73 9.83
CA LYS A 27 -3.13 12.71 10.20
C LYS A 27 -2.44 11.46 9.67
N TRP A 28 -1.27 11.69 9.11
CA TRP A 28 -0.30 10.66 8.74
C TRP A 28 1.06 11.08 9.28
N TRP A 29 1.92 10.09 9.51
CA TRP A 29 3.24 10.26 10.07
C TRP A 29 4.28 9.73 9.09
N VAL A 30 5.43 10.36 9.13
CA VAL A 30 6.66 9.85 8.55
C VAL A 30 7.74 9.93 9.62
N CYS A 31 8.52 8.87 9.76
CA CYS A 31 9.77 8.91 10.49
C CYS A 31 10.86 8.26 9.65
N GLY A 32 12.10 8.64 9.89
CA GLY A 32 13.22 8.06 9.20
C GLY A 32 14.50 8.24 9.97
N TYR A 33 15.44 7.34 9.73
CA TYR A 33 16.77 7.45 10.31
C TYR A 33 17.80 6.92 9.31
N TYR A 34 19.03 7.39 9.48
CA TYR A 34 20.18 6.93 8.73
C TYR A 34 21.28 6.50 9.70
N SER A 35 21.73 5.25 9.59
CA SER A 35 22.90 4.75 10.32
C SER A 35 24.14 4.90 9.45
N LYS A 36 25.09 5.74 9.88
CA LYS A 36 26.39 5.91 9.18
C LYS A 36 27.23 4.64 9.20
N ASN A 37 27.27 3.95 10.34
CA ASN A 37 28.09 2.75 10.52
C ASN A 37 27.60 1.60 9.65
N GLU A 38 26.28 1.41 9.60
CA GLU A 38 25.67 0.35 8.81
C GLU A 38 25.30 0.80 7.40
N LYS A 39 25.50 2.07 7.03
CA LYS A 39 25.01 2.67 5.78
C LYS A 39 23.53 2.35 5.46
N ASN A 40 22.70 2.31 6.50
CA ASN A 40 21.29 1.93 6.39
C ASN A 40 20.39 3.15 6.46
N LEU A 41 19.59 3.38 5.41
CA LEU A 41 18.50 4.35 5.41
C LEU A 41 17.17 3.63 5.65
N VAL A 42 16.40 4.07 6.63
CA VAL A 42 15.06 3.55 6.89
C VAL A 42 14.07 4.70 6.88
N LEU A 43 13.00 4.54 6.11
CA LEU A 43 11.84 5.43 6.08
C LEU A 43 10.60 4.62 6.46
N ILE A 44 9.78 5.19 7.35
CA ILE A 44 8.53 4.59 7.81
C ILE A 44 7.42 5.61 7.60
N PHE A 45 6.32 5.17 7.01
CA PHE A 45 5.11 5.93 6.79
C PHE A 45 3.95 5.22 7.46
N TYR A 46 3.07 5.98 8.10
CA TYR A 46 1.84 5.43 8.65
C TYR A 46 0.69 6.42 8.50
N ASP A 47 -0.44 5.94 7.99
CA ASP A 47 -1.70 6.67 8.05
C ASP A 47 -2.73 5.93 8.90
N TYR A 48 -3.65 6.68 9.51
CA TYR A 48 -4.88 6.12 10.12
C TYR A 48 -6.03 6.12 9.10
N GLY A 49 -5.80 5.67 7.86
CA GLY A 49 -6.83 5.60 6.84
C GLY A 49 -7.83 4.46 7.00
N VAL A 50 -8.67 4.30 5.97
CA VAL A 50 -9.57 3.15 5.81
C VAL A 50 -8.86 1.82 5.51
N GLY A 51 -7.57 1.86 5.19
CA GLY A 51 -6.79 0.69 4.80
C GLY A 51 -7.05 0.21 3.38
N ILE A 52 -6.33 -0.84 2.97
CA ILE A 52 -6.22 -1.29 1.58
C ILE A 52 -7.56 -1.82 1.02
N ARG A 53 -8.33 -2.55 1.83
CA ARG A 53 -9.58 -3.19 1.41
C ARG A 53 -10.64 -2.16 1.09
N GLU A 54 -10.92 -1.28 2.04
CA GLU A 54 -11.94 -0.25 1.86
C GLU A 54 -11.51 0.79 0.82
N SER A 55 -10.21 1.10 0.75
CA SER A 55 -9.66 1.89 -0.36
C SER A 55 -9.92 1.22 -1.71
N ALA A 56 -9.68 -0.10 -1.83
CA ALA A 56 -9.94 -0.83 -3.07
C ALA A 56 -11.43 -0.83 -3.45
N LYS A 57 -12.34 -1.06 -2.47
CA LYS A 57 -13.80 -1.04 -2.68
C LYS A 57 -14.30 0.33 -3.11
N TYR A 58 -13.92 1.39 -2.39
CA TYR A 58 -14.32 2.77 -2.71
C TYR A 58 -13.86 3.16 -4.12
N ASN A 59 -12.67 2.73 -4.51
CA ASN A 59 -12.11 3.00 -5.82
C ASN A 59 -12.73 2.14 -6.95
N ALA A 60 -13.24 0.94 -6.66
CA ALA A 60 -13.79 0.00 -7.65
C ALA A 60 -15.05 0.53 -8.36
N GLY A 61 -15.77 1.49 -7.79
CA GLY A 61 -17.10 1.91 -8.26
C GLY A 61 -17.20 3.28 -8.93
N LYS A 62 -16.10 4.02 -9.13
CA LYS A 62 -16.20 5.42 -9.58
C LYS A 62 -16.58 5.62 -11.07
N LYS A 63 -16.50 4.58 -11.92
CA LYS A 63 -16.69 4.70 -13.39
C LYS A 63 -17.24 3.44 -14.09
N VAL A 64 -17.89 2.54 -13.36
CA VAL A 64 -18.42 1.27 -13.92
C VAL A 64 -19.90 1.15 -13.59
N ASP A 65 -20.65 0.47 -14.46
CA ASP A 65 -22.06 0.17 -14.19
C ASP A 65 -22.25 -0.72 -12.95
N ASN A 66 -23.49 -0.80 -12.46
CA ASN A 66 -23.80 -1.50 -11.21
C ASN A 66 -23.46 -3.00 -11.24
N ILE A 67 -23.62 -3.66 -12.39
CA ILE A 67 -23.37 -5.11 -12.53
C ILE A 67 -21.86 -5.39 -12.45
N PHE A 68 -21.05 -4.59 -13.13
CA PHE A 68 -19.59 -4.71 -13.06
C PHE A 68 -19.06 -4.29 -11.70
N LYS A 69 -19.65 -3.29 -11.05
CA LYS A 69 -19.30 -2.89 -9.69
C LYS A 69 -19.45 -4.04 -8.71
N GLU A 70 -20.58 -4.74 -8.75
CA GLU A 70 -20.85 -5.89 -7.87
C GLU A 70 -19.84 -7.03 -8.08
N ARG A 71 -19.50 -7.34 -9.34
CA ARG A 71 -18.47 -8.33 -9.67
C ARG A 71 -17.09 -7.96 -9.10
N ILE A 72 -16.70 -6.68 -9.16
CA ILE A 72 -15.41 -6.23 -8.63
C ILE A 72 -15.42 -6.27 -7.10
N LEU A 73 -16.51 -5.85 -6.45
CA LEU A 73 -16.63 -5.94 -4.99
C LEU A 73 -16.56 -7.39 -4.50
N ASN A 74 -17.31 -8.29 -5.14
CA ASN A 74 -17.24 -9.73 -4.85
C ASN A 74 -15.84 -10.31 -5.07
N PHE A 75 -15.10 -9.81 -6.08
CA PHE A 75 -13.71 -10.20 -6.28
C PHE A 75 -12.80 -9.70 -5.13
N ILE A 76 -12.98 -8.46 -4.67
CA ILE A 76 -12.21 -7.88 -3.55
C ILE A 76 -12.51 -8.61 -2.24
N ASP A 77 -13.78 -8.93 -1.97
CA ASP A 77 -14.18 -9.60 -0.73
C ASP A 77 -13.63 -11.03 -0.62
N LYS A 78 -13.40 -11.70 -1.76
CA LYS A 78 -12.75 -13.01 -1.81
C LYS A 78 -11.23 -12.97 -1.65
N LYS A 79 -10.62 -11.79 -1.55
CA LYS A 79 -9.17 -11.61 -1.41
C LYS A 79 -8.78 -11.29 0.02
N THR A 80 -7.66 -11.85 0.45
CA THR A 80 -7.00 -11.47 1.69
C THR A 80 -6.40 -10.07 1.57
N ASP A 81 -6.20 -9.35 2.68
CA ASP A 81 -5.55 -8.04 2.63
C ASP A 81 -4.13 -8.13 2.07
N ALA A 82 -3.41 -9.21 2.37
CA ALA A 82 -2.06 -9.46 1.84
C ALA A 82 -2.06 -9.60 0.31
N GLU A 83 -3.05 -10.30 -0.25
CA GLU A 83 -3.24 -10.34 -1.70
C GLU A 83 -3.58 -8.97 -2.26
N LEU A 84 -4.49 -8.20 -1.63
CA LEU A 84 -4.86 -6.86 -2.09
C LEU A 84 -3.65 -5.90 -2.10
N ILE A 85 -2.78 -5.97 -1.09
CA ILE A 85 -1.53 -5.21 -1.04
C ILE A 85 -0.61 -5.63 -2.19
N ASN A 86 -0.37 -6.93 -2.37
CA ASN A 86 0.44 -7.44 -3.47
C ASN A 86 -0.12 -6.98 -4.83
N MET A 87 -1.45 -6.98 -5.00
CA MET A 87 -2.10 -6.45 -6.19
C MET A 87 -1.85 -4.96 -6.40
N ALA A 88 -1.95 -4.16 -5.35
CA ALA A 88 -1.72 -2.72 -5.43
C ALA A 88 -0.26 -2.35 -5.77
N ILE A 89 0.70 -3.18 -5.36
CA ILE A 89 2.14 -2.96 -5.58
C ILE A 89 2.60 -3.52 -6.93
N ASN A 90 2.26 -4.79 -7.20
CA ASN A 90 2.88 -5.55 -8.29
C ASN A 90 1.98 -5.73 -9.51
N LYS A 91 0.65 -5.63 -9.38
CA LYS A 91 -0.21 -5.85 -10.53
C LYS A 91 -0.39 -4.55 -11.29
N ASP A 92 0.27 -4.52 -12.44
CA ASP A 92 -0.23 -3.79 -13.59
C ASP A 92 -1.63 -4.37 -13.87
N LEU A 93 -2.70 -3.68 -13.43
CA LEU A 93 -4.10 -4.09 -13.59
C LEU A 93 -4.48 -4.05 -15.08
N SER A 94 -3.75 -4.72 -15.97
CA SER A 94 -3.90 -4.68 -17.42
C SER A 94 -5.32 -5.03 -17.86
N LYS A 95 -5.98 -5.96 -17.17
CA LYS A 95 -7.40 -6.31 -17.41
C LYS A 95 -8.39 -5.21 -16.99
N TYR A 96 -7.97 -4.27 -16.15
CA TYR A 96 -8.78 -3.14 -15.65
C TYR A 96 -8.18 -1.76 -15.95
N LYS A 97 -7.09 -1.68 -16.73
CA LYS A 97 -6.38 -0.44 -17.14
C LYS A 97 -7.32 0.55 -17.82
N LYS A 98 -8.32 0.06 -18.57
CA LYS A 98 -9.35 0.89 -19.22
C LYS A 98 -10.20 1.72 -18.24
N TYR A 99 -10.28 1.33 -16.97
CA TYR A 99 -11.20 1.92 -16.00
C TYR A 99 -10.50 2.79 -14.94
N PHE A 100 -9.17 2.68 -14.83
CA PHE A 100 -8.35 3.41 -13.86
C PHE A 100 -7.39 4.37 -14.58
N LYS A 101 -7.93 5.43 -15.20
CA LYS A 101 -7.20 6.46 -15.95
C LYS A 101 -6.34 7.43 -15.10
N ARG A 102 -6.09 7.13 -13.81
CA ARG A 102 -5.17 7.90 -12.96
C ARG A 102 -3.86 7.13 -12.82
N ASP A 103 -2.78 7.84 -12.55
CA ASP A 103 -1.37 7.39 -12.48
C ASP A 103 -1.12 6.36 -11.35
N ARG A 104 -1.94 5.30 -11.31
CA ARG A 104 -1.92 4.22 -10.32
C ARG A 104 -0.78 3.26 -10.65
N GLY A 105 -0.13 2.77 -9.61
CA GLY A 105 0.95 1.77 -9.73
C GLY A 105 2.36 2.36 -9.74
N LYS A 106 2.53 3.70 -9.71
CA LYS A 106 3.86 4.30 -9.54
C LYS A 106 4.30 4.29 -8.07
N GLY A 107 3.45 4.76 -7.14
CA GLY A 107 3.86 5.05 -5.75
C GLY A 107 4.65 3.94 -5.04
N LEU A 108 4.04 2.79 -4.77
CA LEU A 108 4.71 1.72 -4.02
C LEU A 108 5.73 0.93 -4.86
N LYS A 109 5.48 0.79 -6.18
CA LYS A 109 6.41 0.10 -7.09
C LYS A 109 7.70 0.89 -7.29
N SER A 110 7.64 2.22 -7.25
CA SER A 110 8.79 3.11 -7.37
C SER A 110 9.85 2.86 -6.29
N PHE A 111 9.49 2.45 -5.08
CA PHE A 111 10.49 2.06 -4.07
C PHE A 111 11.31 0.84 -4.50
N GLN A 112 10.66 -0.14 -5.11
CA GLN A 112 11.33 -1.34 -5.64
C GLN A 112 12.20 -0.98 -6.84
N ASN A 113 11.67 -0.17 -7.76
CA ASN A 113 12.41 0.24 -8.96
C ASN A 113 13.63 1.07 -8.59
N PHE A 114 13.49 2.02 -7.66
CA PHE A 114 14.60 2.84 -7.18
C PHE A 114 15.76 2.00 -6.64
N ALA A 115 15.47 1.03 -5.78
CA ALA A 115 16.50 0.15 -5.23
C ALA A 115 17.25 -0.64 -6.32
N LYS A 116 16.51 -1.13 -7.32
CA LYS A 116 17.08 -1.87 -8.45
C LYS A 116 17.91 -0.99 -9.36
N GLU A 117 17.40 0.19 -9.72
CA GLU A 117 18.07 1.15 -10.60
C GLU A 117 19.36 1.68 -9.97
N CYS A 118 19.37 1.87 -8.65
CA CYS A 118 20.56 2.32 -7.91
C CYS A 118 21.50 1.19 -7.45
N GLY A 119 21.09 -0.09 -7.57
CA GLY A 119 21.91 -1.22 -7.15
C GLY A 119 22.05 -1.38 -5.63
N TYR A 120 21.03 -1.03 -4.85
CA TYR A 120 21.02 -1.13 -3.38
C TYR A 120 20.21 -2.32 -2.90
N ASP A 121 20.67 -3.00 -1.83
CA ASP A 121 19.79 -3.97 -1.16
C ASP A 121 18.62 -3.21 -0.53
N SER A 122 17.43 -3.81 -0.62
CA SER A 122 16.20 -3.14 -0.18
C SER A 122 15.26 -4.11 0.50
N GLU A 123 14.56 -3.62 1.53
CA GLU A 123 13.38 -4.24 2.11
C GLU A 123 12.23 -3.24 2.07
N LEU A 124 11.12 -3.60 1.42
CA LEU A 124 9.87 -2.86 1.46
C LEU A 124 8.81 -3.71 2.16
N MET A 125 8.33 -3.24 3.30
CA MET A 125 7.26 -3.86 4.06
C MET A 125 6.03 -2.98 4.00
N VAL A 126 4.88 -3.58 3.69
CA VAL A 126 3.58 -2.90 3.70
C VAL A 126 2.60 -3.74 4.50
N ILE A 127 1.91 -3.09 5.45
CA ILE A 127 0.88 -3.70 6.28
C ILE A 127 -0.39 -2.85 6.17
N SER A 128 -1.54 -3.50 6.04
CA SER A 128 -2.84 -2.84 6.09
C SER A 128 -3.92 -3.87 6.40
N GLY A 129 -4.85 -3.56 7.31
CA GLY A 129 -5.74 -4.57 7.88
C GLY A 129 -4.93 -5.70 8.50
N ASN A 130 -5.23 -6.94 8.16
CA ASN A 130 -4.43 -8.10 8.60
C ASN A 130 -3.38 -8.56 7.57
N GLY A 131 -3.23 -7.82 6.46
CA GLY A 131 -2.33 -8.20 5.39
C GLY A 131 -0.92 -7.68 5.63
N ARG A 132 0.08 -8.53 5.44
CA ARG A 132 1.49 -8.14 5.40
C ARG A 132 2.12 -8.57 4.09
N TYR A 133 2.83 -7.64 3.47
CA TYR A 133 3.64 -7.81 2.29
C TYR A 133 5.08 -7.40 2.60
N ILE A 134 6.05 -8.22 2.18
CA ILE A 134 7.47 -7.91 2.27
C ILE A 134 8.08 -8.20 0.90
N PHE A 135 8.72 -7.20 0.33
CA PHE A 135 9.61 -7.33 -0.81
C PHE A 135 11.05 -7.17 -0.33
N THR A 136 11.94 -8.03 -0.79
CA THR A 136 13.39 -7.87 -0.60
C THR A 136 14.12 -7.92 -1.93
N TYR A 137 15.14 -7.11 -2.08
CA TYR A 137 16.04 -7.12 -3.22
C TYR A 137 17.49 -7.24 -2.75
N ASP A 138 18.21 -8.19 -3.33
CA ASP A 138 19.65 -8.43 -3.18
C ASP A 138 20.33 -7.94 -4.46
N SER A 139 21.07 -6.83 -4.36
CA SER A 139 21.72 -6.20 -5.50
C SER A 139 22.94 -6.97 -5.99
N LYS A 140 23.60 -7.73 -5.12
CA LYS A 140 24.77 -8.55 -5.47
C LYS A 140 24.37 -9.73 -6.37
N ASN A 141 23.26 -10.39 -6.04
CA ASN A 141 22.76 -11.56 -6.77
C ASN A 141 21.65 -11.21 -7.78
N LEU A 142 21.26 -9.94 -7.87
CA LEU A 142 20.14 -9.45 -8.68
C LEU A 142 18.83 -10.22 -8.42
N LYS A 143 18.62 -10.64 -7.17
CA LYS A 143 17.51 -11.51 -6.79
C LYS A 143 16.46 -10.74 -6.01
N GLU A 144 15.20 -10.89 -6.41
CA GLU A 144 14.07 -10.41 -5.64
C GLU A 144 13.31 -11.54 -4.96
N ASN A 145 12.69 -11.24 -3.82
CA ASN A 145 11.77 -12.13 -3.15
C ASN A 145 10.55 -11.35 -2.67
N ILE A 146 9.39 -12.01 -2.73
CA ILE A 146 8.12 -11.49 -2.23
C ILE A 146 7.58 -12.50 -1.25
N ASN A 147 7.35 -12.05 -0.01
CA ASN A 147 6.67 -12.81 1.01
C ASN A 147 5.39 -12.08 1.41
N THR A 148 4.28 -12.83 1.49
CA THR A 148 2.99 -12.31 1.91
C THR A 148 2.41 -13.22 2.98
N ASN A 149 1.93 -12.64 4.07
CA ASN A 149 1.31 -13.39 5.16
C ASN A 149 0.20 -12.58 5.83
N ILE A 150 -0.59 -13.25 6.66
CA ILE A 150 -1.60 -12.63 7.50
C ILE A 150 -0.99 -12.42 8.89
N ILE A 151 -1.30 -11.30 9.55
CA ILE A 151 -0.93 -11.01 10.93
C ILE A 151 -2.12 -11.23 11.88
N LYS A 152 -1.83 -11.44 13.17
CA LYS A 152 -2.85 -11.82 14.17
C LYS A 152 -3.91 -10.74 14.41
N TYR A 153 -3.51 -9.47 14.34
CA TYR A 153 -4.37 -8.33 14.65
C TYR A 153 -4.37 -7.34 13.49
N ASP A 154 -5.54 -6.83 13.18
CA ASP A 154 -5.74 -5.83 12.16
C ASP A 154 -5.09 -4.51 12.57
N ILE A 155 -4.48 -3.82 11.62
CA ILE A 155 -4.11 -2.42 11.78
C ILE A 155 -5.05 -1.53 10.98
N ASP A 156 -5.38 -0.38 11.57
CA ASP A 156 -6.00 0.71 10.84
C ASP A 156 -5.03 1.29 9.80
N GLY A 157 -5.58 1.77 8.68
CA GLY A 157 -4.84 2.48 7.65
C GLY A 157 -3.74 1.65 6.98
N MET A 158 -2.63 2.30 6.66
CA MET A 158 -1.51 1.68 5.95
C MET A 158 -0.18 2.02 6.61
N PHE A 159 0.56 0.97 6.99
CA PHE A 159 1.93 1.05 7.48
C PHE A 159 2.88 0.64 6.36
N ILE A 160 3.89 1.47 6.10
CA ILE A 160 4.93 1.22 5.10
C ILE A 160 6.28 1.42 5.77
N LYS A 161 7.16 0.43 5.69
CA LYS A 161 8.57 0.55 6.05
C LYS A 161 9.40 0.26 4.83
N TRP A 162 10.32 1.15 4.51
CA TRP A 162 11.30 0.97 3.45
C TRP A 162 12.70 1.11 4.02
N LYS A 163 13.51 0.08 3.84
CA LYS A 163 14.91 0.04 4.22
C LYS A 163 15.76 -0.07 2.95
N LEU A 164 16.80 0.74 2.87
CA LEU A 164 17.86 0.68 1.89
C LEU A 164 19.21 0.48 2.57
N GLN A 165 20.03 -0.40 2.02
CA GLN A 165 21.42 -0.60 2.36
C GLN A 165 22.26 0.04 1.26
N LEU A 166 22.92 1.17 1.59
CA LEU A 166 23.68 2.00 0.66
C LEU A 166 25.16 1.58 0.53
#